data_AF-A0A3A0FLW9-F1
#
_entry.id   AF-A0A3A0FLW9-F1
#
_cell.length_a   1.000
_cell.length_b   1.000
_cell.length_c   1.000
_cell.angle_alpha   90.00
_cell.angle_beta   90.00
_cell.angle_gamma   90.00
#
_symmetry.space_group_name_H-M   'P 1'
#
loop_
_entity.id
_entity.type
_entity.pdbx_description
1 polymer ?
#
loop_
_entity_poly.entity_id
_entity_poly.type
_entity_poly.pdbx_seq_one_letter_code
_entity_poly.pdbx_strand_id
1 'polypeptide(L)'
;MKDTRAILVLSVAAVGTALGLSSCAAEGGDEGFDTLAAISFIDAAGLHAIDTAINEEKTIPADAQAKAVKLESVLAGADWPEELEDEAEAVEAALRELAEALDAEAPDMAKAGAAAEKAHETSHDFSGLVWSHLREEAGLEVEEGAGHD
;
A
#
# COMPACT_ATOMS: atom_id res chain seq x y z
N MET A 1 42.71 67.49 26.04
CA MET A 1 43.35 66.16 26.17
C MET A 1 42.92 65.57 27.50
N LYS A 2 42.56 64.28 27.52
CA LYS A 2 41.70 63.55 28.49
C LYS A 2 40.20 63.66 28.16
N ASP A 3 39.63 62.57 27.64
CA ASP A 3 38.73 61.70 28.40
C ASP A 3 38.49 60.41 27.56
N THR A 4 39.00 59.27 28.01
CA THR A 4 38.39 58.32 28.97
C THR A 4 37.49 57.32 28.23
N ARG A 5 37.96 56.06 28.25
CA ARG A 5 37.38 54.87 27.65
C ARG A 5 36.03 54.53 28.27
N ALA A 6 35.09 54.07 27.44
CA ALA A 6 34.01 53.19 27.87
C ALA A 6 33.74 52.17 26.74
N ILE A 7 34.38 51.00 26.84
CA ILE A 7 34.01 49.83 26.04
C ILE A 7 32.88 49.16 26.80
N LEU A 8 31.66 49.30 26.27
CA LEU A 8 30.47 48.65 26.80
C LEU A 8 30.39 47.27 26.17
N VAL A 9 30.85 46.25 26.89
CA VAL A 9 30.65 44.84 26.52
C VAL A 9 29.20 44.51 26.82
N LEU A 10 28.36 44.49 25.79
CA LEU A 10 26.97 44.06 25.90
C LEU A 10 26.93 42.53 25.89
N SER A 11 26.79 41.95 27.08
CA SER A 11 26.52 40.51 27.25
C SER A 11 25.13 40.19 26.73
N VAL A 12 25.04 39.60 25.54
CA VAL A 12 23.80 38.99 25.05
C VAL A 12 23.58 37.71 25.84
N ALA A 13 22.64 37.77 26.78
CA ALA A 13 22.11 36.60 27.45
C ALA A 13 21.31 35.78 26.43
N ALA A 14 21.84 34.64 26.03
CA ALA A 14 21.08 33.63 25.31
C ALA A 14 20.05 33.03 26.27
N VAL A 15 18.81 33.53 26.22
CA VAL A 15 17.66 32.86 26.80
C VAL A 15 17.36 31.67 25.91
N GLY A 16 17.97 30.53 26.24
CA GLY A 16 17.61 29.24 25.68
C GLY A 16 16.22 28.87 26.16
N THR A 17 15.20 29.20 25.37
CA THR A 17 13.88 28.58 25.53
C THR A 17 14.00 27.16 25.01
N ALA A 18 14.26 26.22 25.92
CA ALA A 18 14.04 24.80 25.67
C ALA A 18 12.54 24.60 25.45
N LEU A 19 12.11 24.70 24.19
CA LEU A 19 10.87 24.09 23.75
C LEU A 19 11.10 22.59 23.86
N GLY A 20 10.72 22.02 25.00
CA GLY A 20 10.45 20.60 25.12
C GLY A 20 9.29 20.27 24.19
N LEU A 21 9.61 20.06 22.92
CA LEU A 21 8.83 19.19 22.06
C LEU A 21 8.87 17.84 22.77
N SER A 22 7.78 17.54 23.47
CA SER A 22 7.46 16.18 23.86
C SER A 22 7.42 15.39 22.56
N SER A 23 8.55 14.80 22.17
CA SER A 23 8.58 13.70 21.25
C SER A 23 7.80 12.60 21.93
N CYS A 24 6.49 12.54 21.66
CA CYS A 24 5.81 11.28 21.57
C CYS A 24 6.48 10.53 20.42
N ALA A 25 7.69 10.04 20.67
CA ALA A 25 8.22 8.87 20.05
C ALA A 25 7.33 7.75 20.59
N ALA A 26 6.17 7.57 19.97
CA ALA A 26 5.56 6.26 19.95
C ALA A 26 6.47 5.44 19.03
N GLU A 27 7.52 4.87 19.62
CA GLU A 27 8.44 3.93 18.96
C GLU A 27 7.71 2.59 18.78
N GLY A 28 6.71 2.59 17.90
CA GLY A 28 5.85 1.44 17.57
C GLY A 28 4.58 1.86 16.82
N GLY A 29 4.70 2.74 15.82
CA GLY A 29 3.58 3.31 15.07
C GLY A 29 3.21 2.51 13.82
N ASP A 30 1.93 2.15 13.73
CA ASP A 30 1.11 2.02 12.52
C ASP A 30 1.45 1.02 11.40
N GLU A 31 2.53 0.24 11.42
CA GLU A 31 2.83 -0.74 10.35
C GLU A 31 1.65 -1.70 10.06
N GLY A 32 0.97 -2.18 11.10
CA GLY A 32 -0.25 -2.99 10.96
C GLY A 32 -1.47 -2.21 10.45
N PHE A 33 -1.56 -0.90 10.70
CA PHE A 33 -2.64 -0.06 10.18
C PHE A 33 -2.43 0.29 8.71
N ASP A 34 -1.19 0.53 8.29
CA ASP A 34 -0.84 0.78 6.89
C ASP A 34 -1.09 -0.47 6.04
N THR A 35 -0.65 -1.64 6.53
CA THR A 35 -0.97 -2.95 5.93
C THR A 35 -2.47 -3.17 5.81
N LEU A 36 -3.23 -2.92 6.89
CA LEU A 36 -4.69 -3.04 6.92
C LEU A 36 -5.37 -2.09 5.92
N ALA A 37 -4.92 -0.84 5.83
CA ALA A 37 -5.47 0.15 4.93
C ALA A 37 -5.20 -0.21 3.47
N ALA A 38 -3.98 -0.65 3.15
CA ALA A 38 -3.58 -1.09 1.81
C ALA A 38 -4.42 -2.30 1.37
N ILE A 39 -4.51 -3.35 2.19
CA ILE A 39 -5.28 -4.54 1.80
C ILE A 39 -6.77 -4.26 1.66
N SER A 40 -7.34 -3.40 2.53
CA SER A 40 -8.75 -3.00 2.42
C SER A 40 -9.04 -2.28 1.09
N PHE A 41 -8.08 -1.52 0.56
CA PHE A 41 -8.22 -0.87 -0.73
C PHE A 41 -8.13 -1.87 -1.89
N ILE A 42 -7.23 -2.84 -1.79
CA ILE A 42 -7.02 -3.89 -2.80
C ILE A 42 -8.28 -4.79 -2.89
N ASP A 43 -8.78 -5.28 -1.76
CA ASP A 43 -9.98 -6.14 -1.70
C ASP A 43 -11.22 -5.45 -2.26
N ALA A 44 -11.35 -4.14 -2.04
CA ALA A 44 -12.47 -3.34 -2.53
C ALA A 44 -12.42 -3.03 -4.04
N ALA A 45 -11.31 -3.35 -4.72
CA ALA A 45 -11.08 -2.91 -6.09
C ALA A 45 -11.88 -3.68 -7.15
N GLY A 46 -12.40 -4.85 -6.79
CA GLY A 46 -13.28 -5.65 -7.64
C GLY A 46 -12.55 -6.36 -8.79
N LEU A 47 -11.34 -6.90 -8.54
CA LEU A 47 -10.57 -7.64 -9.54
C LEU A 47 -11.31 -8.87 -10.08
N HIS A 48 -12.04 -9.61 -9.22
CA HIS A 48 -12.92 -10.70 -9.66
C HIS A 48 -13.96 -10.23 -10.69
N ALA A 49 -14.60 -9.09 -10.46
CA ALA A 49 -15.60 -8.56 -11.40
C ALA A 49 -14.96 -8.12 -12.73
N ILE A 50 -13.71 -7.64 -12.72
CA ILE A 50 -12.96 -7.32 -13.94
C ILE A 50 -12.64 -8.61 -14.70
N ASP A 51 -12.16 -9.63 -14.01
CA ASP A 51 -11.89 -10.96 -14.58
C ASP A 51 -13.16 -11.56 -15.22
N THR A 52 -14.26 -11.67 -14.48
CA THR A 52 -15.55 -12.13 -15.01
C THR A 52 -16.00 -11.33 -16.24
N ALA A 53 -15.93 -9.99 -16.20
CA ALA A 53 -16.33 -9.16 -17.33
C ALA A 53 -15.51 -9.48 -18.59
N ILE A 54 -14.19 -9.62 -18.45
CA ILE A 54 -13.29 -9.87 -19.59
C ILE A 54 -13.40 -11.31 -20.09
N ASN A 55 -13.34 -12.29 -19.19
CA ASN A 55 -13.26 -13.71 -19.53
C ASN A 55 -14.61 -14.36 -19.81
N GLU A 56 -15.68 -13.94 -19.15
CA GLU A 56 -17.02 -14.53 -19.36
C GLU A 56 -17.89 -13.64 -20.23
N GLU A 57 -18.00 -12.36 -19.90
CA GLU A 57 -18.91 -11.43 -20.59
C GLU A 57 -18.30 -10.88 -21.88
N LYS A 58 -16.99 -11.06 -22.08
CA LYS A 58 -16.21 -10.55 -23.22
C LYS A 58 -16.31 -9.03 -23.36
N THR A 59 -16.31 -8.33 -22.23
CA THR A 59 -16.29 -6.87 -22.16
C THR A 59 -15.13 -6.38 -21.29
N ILE A 60 -14.52 -5.27 -21.67
CA ILE A 60 -13.51 -4.61 -20.85
C ILE A 60 -14.19 -3.46 -20.10
N PRO A 61 -14.25 -3.49 -18.76
CA PRO A 61 -14.74 -2.37 -17.98
C PRO A 61 -13.92 -1.10 -18.28
N ALA A 62 -14.61 0.03 -18.46
CA ALA A 62 -13.97 1.28 -18.89
C ALA A 62 -12.91 1.81 -17.91
N ASP A 63 -12.94 1.38 -16.65
CA ASP A 63 -12.00 1.79 -15.61
C ASP A 63 -10.97 0.70 -15.23
N ALA A 64 -10.97 -0.46 -15.89
CA ALA A 64 -10.13 -1.61 -15.52
C ALA A 64 -8.63 -1.28 -15.54
N GLN A 65 -8.14 -0.65 -16.61
CA GLN A 65 -6.74 -0.24 -16.72
C GLN A 65 -6.36 0.77 -15.63
N ALA A 66 -7.20 1.79 -15.42
CA ALA A 66 -6.95 2.81 -14.41
C ALA A 66 -6.98 2.24 -12.98
N LYS A 67 -7.80 1.22 -12.72
CA LYS A 67 -7.79 0.48 -11.46
C LYS A 67 -6.50 -0.30 -11.29
N ALA A 68 -6.07 -1.06 -12.30
CA ALA A 68 -4.84 -1.84 -12.25
C ALA A 68 -3.62 -0.95 -11.88
N VAL A 69 -3.46 0.20 -12.54
CA VAL A 69 -2.37 1.17 -12.25
C VAL A 69 -2.47 1.75 -10.83
N LYS A 70 -3.68 2.05 -10.35
CA LYS A 70 -3.85 2.57 -8.98
C LYS A 70 -3.49 1.54 -7.93
N LEU A 71 -3.84 0.28 -8.15
CA LEU A 71 -3.52 -0.81 -7.24
C LEU A 71 -2.02 -1.12 -7.22
N GLU A 72 -1.38 -1.12 -8.40
CA GLU A 72 0.09 -1.20 -8.51
C GLU A 72 0.74 -0.10 -7.65
N SER A 73 0.23 1.14 -7.72
CA SER A 73 0.75 2.26 -6.94
C SER A 73 0.52 2.11 -5.43
N VAL A 74 -0.55 1.43 -5.01
CA VAL A 74 -0.82 1.14 -3.59
C VAL A 74 0.13 0.08 -3.07
N LEU A 75 0.32 -1.02 -3.82
CA LEU A 75 1.26 -2.08 -3.45
C LEU A 75 2.69 -1.57 -3.34
N ALA A 76 3.16 -0.80 -4.33
CA ALA A 76 4.50 -0.25 -4.33
C ALA A 76 4.73 0.84 -3.27
N GLY A 77 3.66 1.41 -2.69
CA GLY A 77 3.73 2.53 -1.74
C GLY A 77 3.42 2.15 -0.30
N ALA A 78 2.96 0.93 -0.04
CA ALA A 78 2.70 0.42 1.29
C ALA A 78 3.97 -0.21 1.89
N ASP A 79 4.18 -0.01 3.18
CA ASP A 79 5.20 -0.72 3.94
C ASP A 79 4.64 -2.09 4.33
N TRP A 80 5.08 -3.14 3.64
CA TRP A 80 4.66 -4.52 3.90
C TRP A 80 5.57 -5.18 4.94
N PRO A 81 5.04 -6.08 5.80
CA PRO A 81 5.85 -6.98 6.60
C PRO A 81 6.83 -7.77 5.73
N GLU A 82 8.05 -8.02 6.23
CA GLU A 82 9.14 -8.68 5.47
C GLU A 82 8.68 -10.01 4.85
N GLU A 83 7.83 -10.77 5.56
CA GLU A 83 7.31 -12.05 5.09
C GLU A 83 6.20 -11.96 4.03
N LEU A 84 5.76 -10.74 3.68
CA LEU A 84 4.72 -10.46 2.66
C LEU A 84 5.27 -9.65 1.47
N GLU A 85 6.53 -9.20 1.51
CA GLU A 85 7.13 -8.36 0.47
C GLU A 85 7.13 -9.06 -0.90
N ASP A 86 7.60 -10.31 -0.96
CA ASP A 86 7.70 -11.07 -2.21
C ASP A 86 6.30 -11.27 -2.86
N GLU A 87 5.27 -11.55 -2.05
CA GLU A 87 3.91 -11.71 -2.53
C GLU A 87 3.27 -10.37 -2.94
N ALA A 88 3.55 -9.28 -2.23
CA ALA A 88 3.12 -7.95 -2.64
C ALA A 88 3.70 -7.56 -4.01
N GLU A 89 4.99 -7.82 -4.23
CA GLU A 89 5.67 -7.60 -5.53
C GLU A 89 5.06 -8.49 -6.64
N ALA A 90 4.64 -9.72 -6.32
CA ALA A 90 3.99 -10.60 -7.27
C ALA A 90 2.62 -10.06 -7.73
N VAL A 91 1.82 -9.52 -6.80
CA VAL A 91 0.55 -8.87 -7.14
C VAL A 91 0.81 -7.59 -7.96
N GLU A 92 1.79 -6.79 -7.58
CA GLU A 92 2.20 -5.59 -8.32
C GLU A 92 2.54 -5.93 -9.78
N ALA A 93 3.35 -6.96 -10.00
CA ALA A 93 3.71 -7.43 -11.33
C ALA A 93 2.48 -7.92 -12.13
N ALA A 94 1.56 -8.65 -11.51
CA ALA A 94 0.34 -9.11 -12.16
C ALA A 94 -0.58 -7.93 -12.56
N LEU A 95 -0.69 -6.91 -11.72
CA LEU A 95 -1.46 -5.69 -12.01
C LEU A 95 -0.83 -4.88 -13.14
N ARG A 96 0.50 -4.79 -13.17
CA ARG A 96 1.23 -4.17 -14.29
C ARG A 96 0.95 -4.90 -15.60
N GLU A 97 1.03 -6.23 -15.61
CA GLU A 97 0.70 -7.04 -16.79
C GLU A 97 -0.76 -6.80 -17.26
N LEU A 98 -1.71 -6.69 -16.32
CA LEU A 98 -3.10 -6.33 -16.64
C LEU A 98 -3.21 -4.92 -17.23
N ALA A 99 -2.57 -3.93 -16.62
CA ALA A 99 -2.58 -2.55 -17.11
C ALA A 99 -2.01 -2.47 -18.54
N GLU A 100 -0.89 -3.14 -18.81
CA GLU A 100 -0.26 -3.21 -20.13
C GLU A 100 -1.13 -3.95 -21.15
N ALA A 101 -1.78 -5.06 -20.76
CA ALA A 101 -2.68 -5.80 -21.64
C ALA A 101 -3.91 -4.98 -22.07
N LEU A 102 -4.31 -4.01 -21.25
CA LEU A 102 -5.43 -3.10 -21.50
C LEU A 102 -5.00 -1.77 -22.15
N ASP A 103 -3.71 -1.46 -22.23
CA ASP A 103 -3.16 -0.20 -22.78
C ASP A 103 -3.08 -0.24 -24.33
N ALA A 104 -4.24 -0.42 -24.97
CA ALA A 104 -4.37 -0.37 -26.41
C ALA A 104 -5.74 0.17 -26.83
N GLU A 105 -5.82 0.79 -28.02
CA GLU A 105 -7.10 1.24 -28.61
C GLU A 105 -8.05 0.06 -28.86
N ALA A 106 -7.48 -1.11 -29.18
CA ALA A 106 -8.19 -2.38 -29.29
C ALA A 106 -7.39 -3.50 -28.61
N PRO A 107 -7.61 -3.74 -27.30
CA PRO A 107 -6.91 -4.76 -26.55
C PRO A 107 -7.12 -6.18 -27.10
N ASP A 108 -6.07 -7.01 -27.02
CA ASP A 108 -6.17 -8.43 -27.32
C ASP A 108 -6.92 -9.12 -26.18
N MET A 109 -8.17 -9.52 -26.43
CA MET A 109 -9.04 -10.12 -25.41
C MET A 109 -8.48 -11.39 -24.77
N ALA A 110 -7.66 -12.18 -25.49
CA ALA A 110 -7.07 -13.37 -24.90
C ALA A 110 -5.97 -13.01 -23.90
N LYS A 111 -5.15 -11.99 -24.21
CA LYS A 111 -4.13 -11.49 -23.30
C LYS A 111 -4.73 -10.74 -22.11
N ALA A 112 -5.73 -9.88 -22.38
CA ALA A 112 -6.45 -9.18 -21.33
C ALA A 112 -7.12 -10.16 -20.36
N GLY A 113 -7.73 -11.23 -20.88
CA GLY A 113 -8.32 -12.29 -20.07
C GLY A 113 -7.30 -13.01 -19.19
N ALA A 114 -6.19 -13.47 -19.77
CA ALA A 114 -5.15 -14.16 -19.00
C ALA A 114 -4.52 -13.25 -17.92
N ALA A 115 -4.32 -11.97 -18.23
CA ALA A 115 -3.78 -11.01 -17.27
C ALA A 115 -4.79 -10.66 -16.16
N ALA A 116 -6.09 -10.58 -16.48
CA ALA A 116 -7.14 -10.30 -15.50
C ALA A 116 -7.30 -11.46 -14.51
N GLU A 117 -7.34 -12.69 -15.00
CA GLU A 117 -7.36 -13.91 -14.18
C GLU A 117 -6.12 -13.95 -13.26
N LYS A 118 -4.92 -13.74 -13.82
CA LYS A 118 -3.69 -13.70 -13.03
C LYS A 118 -3.73 -12.63 -11.94
N ALA A 119 -4.17 -11.41 -12.25
CA ALA A 119 -4.25 -10.33 -11.27
C ALA A 119 -5.28 -10.63 -10.17
N HIS A 120 -6.44 -11.20 -10.53
CA HIS A 120 -7.46 -11.64 -9.60
C HIS A 120 -6.94 -12.73 -8.65
N GLU A 121 -6.43 -13.84 -9.18
CA GLU A 121 -5.99 -14.98 -8.37
C GLU A 121 -4.80 -14.62 -7.47
N THR A 122 -3.78 -13.93 -8.00
CA THR A 122 -2.61 -13.52 -7.19
C THR A 122 -3.04 -12.57 -6.06
N SER A 123 -3.95 -11.63 -6.35
CA SER A 123 -4.49 -10.72 -5.32
C SER A 123 -5.36 -11.44 -4.29
N HIS A 124 -6.12 -12.46 -4.70
CA HIS A 124 -6.96 -13.26 -3.81
C HIS A 124 -6.09 -14.05 -2.82
N ASP A 125 -5.06 -14.73 -3.31
CA ASP A 125 -4.11 -15.48 -2.48
C ASP A 125 -3.37 -14.56 -1.52
N PHE A 126 -2.86 -13.42 -2.02
CA PHE A 126 -2.19 -12.42 -1.21
C PHE A 126 -3.09 -11.85 -0.10
N SER A 127 -4.36 -11.56 -0.40
CA SER A 127 -5.34 -11.13 0.61
C SER A 127 -5.48 -12.14 1.75
N GLY A 128 -5.53 -13.43 1.40
CA GLY A 128 -5.52 -14.52 2.39
C GLY A 128 -4.33 -14.46 3.34
N LEU A 129 -3.13 -14.23 2.80
CA LEU A 129 -1.88 -14.13 3.58
C LEU A 129 -1.88 -12.90 4.49
N VAL A 130 -2.21 -11.72 3.96
CA VAL A 130 -2.23 -10.47 4.73
C VAL A 130 -3.23 -10.55 5.89
N TRP A 131 -4.45 -11.04 5.64
CA TRP A 131 -5.43 -11.20 6.70
C TRP A 131 -5.05 -12.27 7.72
N SER A 132 -4.27 -13.29 7.33
CA SER A 132 -3.70 -14.24 8.28
C SER A 132 -2.69 -13.57 9.20
N HIS A 133 -1.74 -12.82 8.63
CA HIS A 133 -0.74 -12.05 9.38
C HIS A 133 -1.39 -11.07 10.35
N LEU A 134 -2.35 -10.25 9.89
CA LEU A 134 -3.04 -9.26 10.73
C LEU A 134 -3.82 -9.90 11.90
N ARG A 135 -4.37 -11.11 11.72
CA ARG A 135 -5.03 -11.84 12.82
C ARG A 135 -4.02 -12.36 13.85
N GLU A 136 -2.89 -12.89 13.39
CA GLU A 136 -1.81 -13.36 14.25
C GLU A 136 -1.25 -12.21 15.10
N GLU A 137 -0.93 -11.07 14.49
CA GLU A 137 -0.47 -9.86 15.18
C GLU A 137 -1.50 -9.33 16.20
N ALA A 138 -2.79 -9.47 15.89
CA ALA A 138 -3.86 -9.09 16.80
C ALA A 138 -4.11 -10.10 17.95
N GLY A 139 -3.42 -11.25 17.96
CA GLY A 139 -3.66 -12.34 18.90
C GLY A 139 -5.05 -12.97 18.75
N LEU A 140 -5.65 -12.88 17.56
CA LEU A 140 -6.93 -13.48 17.23
C LEU A 140 -6.68 -14.91 16.75
N GLU A 141 -6.94 -15.90 17.61
CA GLU A 141 -6.84 -17.31 17.24
C GLU A 141 -7.75 -17.60 16.02
N VAL A 142 -7.16 -18.13 14.96
CA VAL A 142 -7.91 -18.68 13.83
C VAL A 142 -8.33 -20.08 14.28
N GLU A 143 -9.59 -20.27 14.68
CA GLU A 143 -10.08 -21.63 14.86
C GLU A 143 -9.97 -22.37 13.52
N GLU A 144 -9.18 -23.45 13.50
CA GLU A 144 -9.05 -24.33 12.33
C GLU A 144 -10.45 -24.82 11.92
N GLY A 145 -10.99 -24.30 10.81
CA GLY A 145 -12.27 -24.76 10.26
C GLY A 145 -13.12 -23.76 9.49
N ALA A 146 -12.77 -22.47 9.47
CA ALA A 146 -13.53 -21.45 8.72
C ALA A 146 -13.00 -21.20 7.29
N GLY A 147 -12.48 -22.23 6.62
CA GLY A 147 -12.17 -22.17 5.20
C GLY A 147 -13.44 -22.25 4.37
N HIS A 148 -13.67 -21.27 3.50
CA HIS A 148 -14.75 -21.29 2.52
C HIS A 148 -14.49 -22.38 1.47
N ASP A 149 -15.44 -23.30 1.34
CA ASP A 149 -15.73 -24.02 0.08
C ASP A 149 -16.55 -23.11 -0.86
#